data_AF-A0A9W7PM91-F1
#
_entry.id   AF-A0A9W7PM91-F1
#
_cell.length_a   1.000
_cell.length_b   1.000
_cell.length_c   1.000
_cell.angle_alpha   90.00
_cell.angle_beta   90.00
_cell.angle_gamma   90.00
#
_symmetry.space_group_name_H-M   'P 1'
#
loop_
_entity.id
_entity.type
_entity.pdbx_description
1 polymer ?
#
loop_
_entity_poly.entity_id
_entity_poly.type
_entity_poly.pdbx_seq_one_letter_code
_entity_poly.pdbx_strand_id
1 'polypeptide(L)'
;KKEDMSGSVEINSKDIGTVKGFRQGFTTAILNPKTAVFFLSFLPQFIVSNQSHFFQFLLLGLTFTTLTAIWYLLYISLIRQLRTFLRKEKVNRTIEGITGTVLLVFGVRLFFQK
;
A
#
# COMPACT_ATOMS: atom_id res chain seq x y z
N LYS A 1 22.39 -22.96 24.29
CA LYS A 1 21.05 -22.42 24.61
C LYS A 1 21.10 -20.90 24.54
N LYS A 2 20.93 -20.38 23.32
CA LYS A 2 20.74 -18.97 22.93
C LYS A 2 19.95 -19.10 21.62
N GLU A 3 18.63 -19.27 21.71
CA GLU A 3 17.69 -18.16 21.48
C GLU A 3 17.82 -17.62 20.05
N ASP A 4 17.57 -18.47 19.06
CA ASP A 4 16.24 -18.58 18.43
C ASP A 4 15.49 -17.24 18.27
N MET A 5 16.17 -16.16 17.86
CA MET A 5 15.49 -14.89 17.57
C MET A 5 16.10 -14.18 16.36
N SER A 6 16.25 -14.92 15.26
CA SER A 6 16.26 -14.31 13.93
C SER A 6 15.12 -14.94 13.15
N GLY A 7 13.89 -14.55 13.53
CA GLY A 7 12.72 -14.71 12.69
C GLY A 7 12.84 -13.74 11.52
N SER A 8 13.78 -14.00 10.61
CA SER A 8 13.74 -13.46 9.27
C SER A 8 12.46 -14.01 8.66
N VAL A 9 11.40 -13.21 8.75
CA VAL A 9 10.20 -13.41 7.94
C VAL A 9 10.62 -13.11 6.51
N GLU A 10 11.34 -14.04 5.90
CA GLU A 10 11.38 -14.18 4.47
C GLU A 10 9.94 -14.53 4.08
N ILE A 11 9.14 -13.48 3.81
CA ILE A 11 7.87 -13.63 3.10
C ILE A 11 8.26 -14.19 1.73
N ASN A 12 8.31 -15.52 1.64
CA ASN A 12 8.56 -16.23 0.40
C ASN A 12 7.40 -15.86 -0.54
N SER A 13 7.68 -14.91 -1.43
CA SER A 13 6.68 -14.28 -2.28
C SER A 13 6.07 -15.27 -3.29
N LYS A 14 6.59 -16.50 -3.36
CA LYS A 14 6.06 -17.60 -4.17
C LYS A 14 4.88 -18.35 -3.52
N ASP A 15 4.70 -18.26 -2.20
CA ASP A 15 3.71 -19.08 -1.46
C ASP A 15 2.41 -18.34 -1.09
N ILE A 16 2.26 -17.08 -1.50
CA ILE A 16 0.97 -16.39 -1.34
C ILE A 16 0.07 -16.87 -2.47
N GLY A 17 -0.60 -18.01 -2.26
CA GLY A 17 -1.65 -18.47 -3.17
C GLY A 17 -2.62 -17.32 -3.44
N THR A 18 -3.02 -17.13 -4.70
CA THR A 18 -3.81 -15.98 -5.18
C THR A 18 -5.00 -15.64 -4.26
N VAL A 19 -5.63 -16.67 -3.69
CA VAL A 19 -6.74 -16.56 -2.72
C VAL A 19 -6.31 -15.91 -1.40
N LYS A 20 -5.14 -16.26 -0.86
CA LYS A 20 -4.60 -15.68 0.38
C LYS A 20 -4.24 -14.21 0.18
N GLY A 21 -3.63 -13.87 -0.95
CA GLY A 21 -3.30 -12.49 -1.31
C GLY A 21 -4.56 -11.63 -1.48
N PHE A 22 -5.58 -12.15 -2.17
CA PHE A 22 -6.87 -11.48 -2.30
C PHE A 22 -7.54 -11.28 -0.94
N ARG A 23 -7.61 -12.31 -0.10
CA ARG A 23 -8.20 -12.20 1.24
C ARG A 23 -7.48 -11.17 2.10
N GLN A 24 -6.15 -11.13 2.07
CA GLN A 24 -5.38 -10.14 2.80
C GLN A 24 -5.64 -8.72 2.28
N GLY A 25 -5.64 -8.51 0.96
CA GLY A 25 -5.97 -7.22 0.36
C GLY A 25 -7.38 -6.75 0.68
N PHE A 26 -8.37 -7.66 0.56
CA PHE A 26 -9.77 -7.39 0.87
C PHE A 26 -9.98 -7.04 2.35
N THR A 27 -9.40 -7.84 3.24
CA THR A 27 -9.47 -7.62 4.70
C THR A 27 -8.83 -6.27 5.04
N THR A 28 -7.65 -5.98 4.48
CA THR A 28 -6.96 -4.69 4.68
C THR A 28 -7.77 -3.50 4.15
N ALA A 29 -8.45 -3.67 3.01
CA ALA A 29 -9.27 -2.61 2.42
C ALA A 29 -10.49 -2.27 3.29
N ILE A 30 -11.15 -3.28 3.87
CA ILE A 30 -12.31 -3.11 4.75
C ILE A 30 -11.90 -2.54 6.11
N LEU A 31 -10.81 -3.05 6.69
CA LEU A 31 -10.30 -2.59 7.98
C LEU A 31 -9.67 -1.19 7.92
N ASN A 32 -9.55 -0.57 6.75
CA ASN A 32 -8.99 0.76 6.62
C ASN A 32 -10.09 1.83 6.79
N PRO A 33 -10.20 2.50 7.95
CA PRO A 33 -11.24 3.49 8.20
C PRO A 33 -11.12 4.69 7.24
N LYS A 34 -9.93 4.96 6.69
CA LYS A 34 -9.72 6.05 5.73
C LYS A 34 -10.50 5.82 4.44
N THR A 35 -10.58 4.57 3.98
CA THR A 35 -11.35 4.21 2.79
C THR A 35 -12.84 4.47 3.03
N ALA A 36 -13.36 4.05 4.18
CA ALA A 36 -14.75 4.29 4.56
C ALA A 36 -15.08 5.79 4.65
N VAL A 37 -14.24 6.58 5.32
CA VAL A 37 -14.42 8.03 5.45
C VAL A 37 -14.34 8.74 4.10
N PHE A 38 -13.43 8.32 3.22
CA PHE A 38 -13.35 8.84 1.84
C PHE A 38 -14.67 8.60 1.10
N PHE A 39 -15.17 7.36 1.06
CA PHE A 39 -16.42 7.05 0.36
C PHE A 39 -17.61 7.77 0.98
N LEU A 40 -17.73 7.84 2.31
CA LEU A 40 -18.80 8.58 2.99
C LEU A 40 -18.77 10.08 2.69
N SER A 41 -17.58 10.65 2.48
CA SER A 41 -17.43 12.08 2.18
C SER A 41 -17.61 12.39 0.70
N PHE A 42 -17.11 11.53 -0.19
CA PHE A 42 -17.16 11.73 -1.64
C PHE A 42 -18.50 11.31 -2.24
N LEU A 43 -19.01 10.11 -1.93
CA LEU A 43 -20.25 9.58 -2.53
C LEU A 43 -21.43 10.56 -2.52
N PRO A 44 -21.84 11.15 -1.37
CA PRO A 44 -23.00 12.03 -1.34
C PRO A 44 -22.83 13.30 -2.19
N GLN A 45 -21.59 13.73 -2.46
CA GLN A 45 -21.32 14.91 -3.28
C GLN A 45 -21.64 14.70 -4.77
N PHE A 46 -21.68 13.46 -5.23
CA PHE A 46 -21.96 13.12 -6.64
C PHE A 46 -23.37 12.58 -6.88
N ILE A 47 -24.19 12.51 -5.84
CA ILE A 47 -25.56 11.97 -5.93
C ILE A 47 -26.54 13.11 -6.18
N VAL A 48 -27.27 13.02 -7.29
CA VAL A 48 -28.35 13.95 -7.62
C VAL A 48 -29.69 13.28 -7.29
N SER A 49 -30.52 13.94 -6.47
CA SER A 49 -31.76 13.39 -5.91
C SER A 49 -32.84 12.98 -6.91
N ASN A 50 -32.70 13.34 -8.20
CA ASN A 50 -33.75 13.19 -9.21
C ASN A 50 -33.59 11.92 -10.10
N GLN A 51 -32.72 10.98 -9.71
CA GLN A 51 -32.34 9.81 -10.50
C GLN A 51 -32.13 8.58 -9.60
N SER A 52 -32.09 7.38 -10.18
CA SER A 52 -31.85 6.13 -9.41
C SER A 52 -30.46 6.13 -8.75
N HIS A 53 -30.45 6.15 -7.41
CA HIS A 53 -29.23 6.15 -6.60
C HIS A 53 -28.32 4.95 -6.90
N PHE A 54 -28.88 3.78 -7.18
CA PHE A 54 -28.11 2.56 -7.47
C PHE A 54 -27.19 2.72 -8.69
N PHE A 55 -27.71 3.29 -9.78
CA PHE A 55 -26.91 3.49 -11.00
C PHE A 55 -25.81 4.53 -10.80
N GLN A 56 -26.07 5.59 -10.04
CA GLN A 56 -25.05 6.60 -9.72
C GLN A 56 -23.92 6.00 -8.88
N PHE A 57 -24.25 5.21 -7.86
CA PHE A 57 -23.26 4.48 -7.05
C PHE A 57 -22.43 3.51 -7.89
N LEU A 58 -23.08 2.74 -8.76
CA LEU A 58 -22.41 1.79 -9.64
C LEU A 58 -21.44 2.50 -10.59
N LEU A 59 -21.88 3.58 -11.23
CA LEU A 59 -21.05 4.36 -12.14
C LEU A 59 -19.85 4.97 -11.41
N LEU A 60 -20.07 5.59 -10.25
CA LEU A 60 -19.00 6.22 -9.48
C LEU A 60 -17.99 5.18 -8.97
N GLY A 61 -18.46 4.03 -8.49
CA GLY A 61 -17.61 2.91 -8.09
C GLY A 61 -16.78 2.37 -9.25
N LEU A 62 -17.36 2.25 -10.44
CA LEU A 62 -16.66 1.77 -11.64
C LEU A 62 -15.60 2.76 -12.12
N THR A 63 -15.92 4.07 -12.14
CA THR A 63 -14.97 5.13 -12.47
C THR A 63 -13.81 5.14 -11.48
N PHE A 64 -14.10 5.12 -10.17
CA PHE A 64 -13.07 5.09 -9.13
C PHE A 64 -12.17 3.86 -9.25
N THR A 65 -12.77 2.68 -9.44
CA THR A 65 -12.03 1.42 -9.59
C THR A 65 -11.13 1.45 -10.82
N THR A 66 -11.65 1.94 -11.96
CA THR A 66 -10.89 2.05 -13.21
C THR A 66 -9.71 3.00 -13.06
N LEU A 67 -9.92 4.18 -12.49
CA LEU A 67 -8.87 5.17 -12.25
C LEU A 67 -7.79 4.60 -11.33
N THR A 68 -8.20 3.92 -10.26
CA THR A 68 -7.30 3.28 -9.30
C THR A 68 -6.50 2.15 -9.94
N ALA A 69 -7.13 1.34 -10.80
CA ALA A 69 -6.47 0.27 -11.54
C ALA A 69 -5.40 0.83 -12.49
N ILE A 70 -5.75 1.87 -13.27
CA ILE A 70 -4.80 2.56 -14.16
C ILE A 70 -3.62 3.10 -13.36
N TRP A 71 -3.90 3.77 -12.23
CA TRP A 71 -2.88 4.29 -11.34
C TRP A 71 -1.92 3.20 -10.84
N TYR A 72 -2.45 2.07 -10.36
CA TYR A 72 -1.60 0.95 -9.92
C TYR A 72 -0.80 0.32 -11.06
N LEU A 73 -1.38 0.19 -12.26
CA LEU A 73 -0.65 -0.33 -13.41
C LEU A 73 0.52 0.59 -13.79
N LEU A 74 0.30 1.91 -13.80
CA LEU A 74 1.37 2.90 -14.00
C LEU A 74 2.43 2.79 -12.91
N TYR A 75 2.00 2.69 -11.65
CA TYR A 75 2.90 2.56 -10.50
C TYR A 75 3.76 1.29 -10.57
N ILE A 76 3.16 0.14 -10.90
CA ILE A 76 3.87 -1.13 -11.08
C ILE A 76 4.84 -1.03 -12.27
N SER A 77 4.42 -0.43 -13.39
CA SER A 77 5.28 -0.22 -14.55
C SER A 77 6.51 0.62 -14.20
N LEU A 78 6.30 1.75 -13.52
CA LEU A 78 7.35 2.63 -13.05
C LEU A 78 8.30 1.91 -12.09
N ILE A 79 7.76 1.17 -11.12
CA ILE A 79 8.55 0.36 -10.18
C ILE A 79 9.33 -0.72 -10.91
N ARG A 80 8.77 -1.38 -11.95
CA ARG A 80 9.52 -2.40 -12.70
C ARG A 80 10.74 -1.78 -13.38
N GLN A 81 10.59 -0.60 -13.97
CA GLN A 81 11.69 0.14 -14.58
C GLN A 81 12.72 0.62 -13.54
N LEU A 82 12.24 1.12 -12.40
CA LEU A 82 13.09 1.47 -11.26
C LEU A 82 13.79 0.26 -10.67
N ARG A 83 13.13 -0.90 -10.58
CA ARG A 83 13.68 -2.13 -9.99
C ARG A 83 14.91 -2.60 -10.75
N THR A 84 14.95 -2.43 -12.07
CA THR A 84 16.17 -2.68 -12.87
C THR A 84 17.32 -1.74 -12.50
N PHE A 85 17.04 -0.50 -12.12
CA PHE A 85 18.03 0.46 -11.66
C PHE A 85 18.43 0.23 -10.19
N LEU A 86 17.46 -0.09 -9.33
CA LEU A 86 17.61 -0.39 -7.91
C LEU A 86 18.35 -1.72 -7.66
N ARG A 87 18.27 -2.69 -8.58
CA ARG A 87 19.04 -3.95 -8.52
C ARG A 87 20.55 -3.77 -8.65
N LYS A 88 21.04 -2.56 -8.94
CA LYS A 88 22.48 -2.27 -8.90
C LYS A 88 22.93 -2.25 -7.44
N GLU A 89 23.96 -3.04 -7.11
CA GLU A 89 24.58 -3.17 -5.78
C GLU A 89 24.79 -1.82 -5.07
N LYS A 90 25.26 -0.81 -5.83
CA LYS A 90 25.51 0.55 -5.32
C LYS A 90 24.25 1.27 -4.86
N VAL A 91 23.11 1.04 -5.49
CA VAL A 91 21.85 1.73 -5.17
C VAL A 91 21.22 1.12 -3.93
N ASN A 92 21.18 -0.21 -3.82
CA ASN A 92 20.73 -0.89 -2.61
C ASN A 92 21.58 -0.47 -1.39
N ARG A 93 22.91 -0.43 -1.52
CA ARG A 93 23.78 -0.02 -0.41
C ARG A 93 23.56 1.42 0.05
N THR A 94 23.28 2.33 -0.89
CA THR A 94 22.91 3.71 -0.55
C THR A 94 21.55 3.79 0.13
N ILE A 95 20.55 3.04 -0.35
CA ILE A 95 19.21 3.01 0.26
C ILE A 95 19.25 2.43 1.67
N GLU A 96 19.99 1.33 1.87
CA GLU A 96 20.19 0.73 3.19
C GLU A 96 20.92 1.70 4.13
N GLY A 97 21.97 2.38 3.66
CA GLY A 97 22.69 3.38 4.42
C GLY A 97 21.80 4.57 4.83
N ILE A 98 21.00 5.10 3.90
CA ILE A 98 20.05 6.19 4.18
C ILE A 98 18.98 5.72 5.17
N THR A 99 18.38 4.55 4.94
CA THR A 99 17.31 4.03 5.80
C THR A 99 17.83 3.79 7.22
N GLY A 100 19.00 3.16 7.36
CA GLY A 100 19.66 2.98 8.65
C GLY A 100 19.98 4.30 9.34
N THR A 101 20.49 5.28 8.60
CA THR A 101 20.77 6.62 9.13
C THR A 101 19.50 7.32 9.61
N VAL A 102 18.42 7.28 8.81
CA VAL A 102 17.12 7.88 9.18
C VAL A 102 16.56 7.20 10.42
N LEU A 103 16.61 5.87 10.52
CA LEU A 103 16.14 5.12 11.68
C LEU A 103 16.97 5.43 12.94
N LEU A 104 18.29 5.55 12.81
CA LEU A 104 19.16 5.95 13.93
C LEU A 104 18.83 7.36 14.39
N VAL A 105 18.69 8.31 13.46
CA VAL A 105 18.26 9.69 13.79
C VAL A 105 16.91 9.66 14.48
N PHE A 106 15.95 8.90 13.97
CA PHE A 106 14.62 8.78 14.59
C PHE A 106 14.69 8.19 15.99
N GLY A 107 15.46 7.12 16.19
CA GLY A 107 15.63 6.46 17.48
C GLY A 107 16.32 7.36 18.51
N VAL A 108 17.36 8.08 18.10
CA VAL A 108 18.03 9.09 18.93
C VAL A 108 17.06 10.21 19.27
N ARG A 109 16.32 10.73 18.29
CA ARG A 109 15.33 11.80 18.50
C ARG A 109 14.23 11.36 19.45
N LEU A 110 13.77 10.12 19.37
CA LEU A 110 12.77 9.54 20.27
C LEU A 110 13.33 9.35 21.68
N PHE A 111 14.60 8.92 21.81
CA PHE A 111 15.28 8.81 23.10
C PHE A 111 15.43 10.17 23.80
N PHE A 112 15.76 11.22 23.06
CA PHE A 112 15.85 12.59 23.59
C PHE A 112 14.48 13.25 23.77
N GLN A 113 13.44 12.76 23.11
CA GLN A 113 12.05 13.15 23.33
C GLN A 113 11.48 12.38 24.52
N LYS A 114 12.18 12.49 25.65
CA LYS A 114 11.75 12.02 26.97
C LYS A 114 11.13 13.18 27.75
#